data_AF-A0A849WN41-F1
#
_entry.id   AF-A0A849WN41-F1
#
_cell.length_a   1.000
_cell.length_b   1.000
_cell.length_c   1.000
_cell.angle_alpha   90.00
_cell.angle_beta   90.00
_cell.angle_gamma   90.00
#
_symmetry.space_group_name_H-M   'P 1'
#
loop_
_entity.id
_entity.type
_entity.pdbx_description
1 polymer ?
#
loop_
_entity_poly.entity_id
_entity_poly.type
_entity_poly.pdbx_seq_one_letter_code
_entity_poly.pdbx_strand_id
1 'polypeptide(L)'
;MEEREQNKDIHTNTKEDNLTRIVVLKESDKIASEIQELVNNGFEAGRASKLDVVSFIFTWFKANITDDLIHQLRMSCTDELTMLENVLKKAKSSGNLPPELRSALAQHFFGGVTPSLKKNKKSLKQDGIIDTNKESEAA
;
A
#
# COMPACT_ATOMS: atom_id res chain seq x y z
N MET A 1 28.68 34.89 -51.56
CA MET A 1 28.73 33.52 -51.02
C MET A 1 29.03 33.69 -49.54
N GLU A 2 28.38 32.91 -48.68
CA GLU A 2 28.49 32.94 -47.20
C GLU A 2 27.75 34.08 -46.51
N GLU A 3 26.50 33.82 -46.10
CA GLU A 3 25.85 34.37 -44.89
C GLU A 3 24.42 33.81 -44.77
N ARG A 4 24.26 32.48 -44.64
CA ARG A 4 22.94 31.85 -44.43
C ARG A 4 22.94 30.58 -43.56
N GLU A 5 23.85 30.43 -42.61
CA GLU A 5 23.91 29.19 -41.80
C GLU A 5 24.05 29.35 -40.28
N GLN A 6 23.61 30.45 -39.68
CA GLN A 6 23.67 30.59 -38.20
C GLN A 6 22.39 31.15 -37.59
N ASN A 7 21.26 30.45 -37.74
CA ASN A 7 20.07 30.80 -36.97
C ASN A 7 19.15 29.63 -36.58
N LYS A 8 19.72 28.42 -36.39
CA LYS A 8 18.95 27.25 -35.93
C LYS A 8 19.33 26.70 -34.55
N ASP A 9 20.44 27.13 -33.94
CA ASP A 9 20.98 26.48 -32.73
C ASP A 9 20.59 27.09 -31.38
N ILE A 10 19.92 28.25 -31.34
CA ILE A 10 19.69 28.96 -30.06
C ILE A 10 18.37 28.53 -29.38
N HIS A 11 17.40 27.96 -30.12
CA HIS A 11 16.07 27.66 -29.56
C HIS A 11 15.94 26.28 -28.90
N THR A 12 16.94 25.40 -29.04
CA THR A 12 16.92 24.02 -28.52
C THR A 12 17.50 23.88 -27.11
N ASN A 13 18.49 24.70 -26.74
CA ASN A 13 19.25 24.51 -25.48
C ASN A 13 18.41 24.66 -24.20
N THR A 14 17.48 25.61 -24.14
CA THR A 14 16.74 25.92 -22.90
C THR A 14 15.78 24.79 -22.47
N LYS A 15 15.36 23.91 -23.40
CA LYS A 15 14.45 22.79 -23.07
C LYS A 15 15.20 21.60 -22.47
N GLU A 16 16.46 21.39 -22.85
CA GLU A 16 17.25 20.25 -22.37
C GLU A 16 17.67 20.41 -20.90
N ASP A 17 17.90 21.65 -20.44
CA ASP A 17 18.27 21.96 -19.05
C ASP A 17 17.20 21.55 -18.00
N ASN A 18 15.95 21.32 -18.43
CA ASN A 18 14.85 20.89 -17.56
C ASN A 18 14.56 19.38 -17.62
N LEU A 19 15.37 18.60 -18.35
CA LEU A 19 15.14 17.17 -18.51
C LEU A 19 15.94 16.37 -17.47
N THR A 20 15.22 15.53 -16.71
CA THR A 20 15.84 14.55 -15.81
C THR A 20 15.75 13.16 -16.39
N ARG A 21 16.85 12.41 -16.36
CA ARG A 21 16.86 11.00 -16.78
C ARG A 21 16.45 10.11 -15.61
N ILE A 22 15.51 9.20 -15.87
CA ILE A 22 15.10 8.17 -14.92
C ILE A 22 15.37 6.79 -15.52
N VAL A 23 15.64 5.81 -14.66
CA VAL A 23 15.76 4.41 -15.06
C VAL A 23 14.45 3.72 -14.71
N VAL A 24 13.87 3.01 -15.68
CA VAL A 24 12.63 2.26 -15.52
C VAL A 24 12.81 0.82 -16.02
N LEU A 25 11.91 -0.07 -15.62
CA LEU A 25 11.87 -1.43 -16.16
C LEU A 25 11.53 -1.39 -17.65
N LYS A 26 12.04 -2.36 -18.41
CA LYS A 26 11.77 -2.47 -19.86
C LYS A 26 10.28 -2.57 -20.17
N GLU A 27 9.54 -3.30 -19.32
CA GLU A 27 8.09 -3.44 -19.44
C GLU A 27 7.38 -2.10 -19.26
N SER A 28 7.82 -1.28 -18.29
CA SER A 28 7.27 0.06 -18.07
C SER A 28 7.51 0.99 -19.26
N ASP A 29 8.68 0.91 -19.93
CA ASP A 29 8.94 1.70 -21.15
C ASP A 29 8.07 1.24 -22.34
N LYS A 30 7.81 -0.06 -22.44
CA LYS A 30 6.88 -0.61 -23.44
C LYS A 30 5.47 -0.08 -23.22
N ILE A 31 4.98 -0.13 -21.98
CA ILE A 31 3.67 0.41 -21.59
C ILE A 31 3.58 1.91 -21.92
N ALA A 32 4.63 2.69 -21.63
CA ALA A 32 4.65 4.12 -21.97
C ALA A 32 4.55 4.36 -23.49
N SER A 33 5.15 3.48 -24.30
CA SER A 33 5.06 3.53 -25.77
C SER A 33 3.65 3.20 -26.27
N GLU A 34 3.01 2.17 -25.70
CA GLU A 34 1.63 1.79 -26.04
C GLU A 34 0.64 2.92 -25.69
N ILE A 35 0.82 3.57 -24.53
CA ILE A 35 0.00 4.74 -24.16
C ILE A 35 0.24 5.91 -25.12
N GLN A 36 1.49 6.15 -25.54
CA GLN A 36 1.80 7.20 -26.51
C GLN A 36 1.11 6.96 -27.86
N GLU A 37 1.05 5.71 -28.34
CA GLU A 37 0.33 5.36 -29.55
C GLU A 37 -1.17 5.62 -29.40
N LEU A 38 -1.77 5.24 -28.26
CA LEU A 38 -3.18 5.50 -27.96
C LEU A 38 -3.51 7.00 -27.93
N VAL A 39 -2.66 7.81 -27.28
CA VAL A 39 -2.85 9.26 -27.19
C VAL A 39 -2.76 9.93 -28.58
N ASN A 40 -1.88 9.43 -29.45
CA ASN A 40 -1.71 9.97 -30.80
C ASN A 40 -2.73 9.46 -31.81
N ASN A 41 -3.48 8.41 -31.49
CA ASN A 41 -4.47 7.86 -32.39
C ASN A 41 -5.63 8.86 -32.59
N GLY A 42 -5.82 9.32 -33.83
CA GLY A 42 -6.84 10.33 -34.17
C GLY A 42 -6.50 11.75 -33.72
N PHE A 43 -5.28 12.01 -33.23
CA PHE A 43 -4.84 13.35 -32.86
C PHE A 43 -4.18 14.06 -34.06
N GLU A 44 -4.99 14.77 -34.84
CA GLU A 44 -4.52 15.45 -36.07
C GLU A 44 -3.87 16.81 -35.82
N ALA A 45 -4.17 17.44 -34.66
CA ALA A 45 -3.70 18.78 -34.32
C ALA A 45 -2.28 18.81 -33.73
N GLY A 46 -1.65 17.66 -33.51
CA GLY A 46 -0.32 17.58 -32.92
C GLY A 46 0.14 16.14 -32.71
N ARG A 47 1.27 15.98 -32.02
CA ARG A 47 1.79 14.66 -31.62
C ARG A 47 2.39 14.74 -30.22
N ALA A 48 1.93 13.89 -29.32
CA ALA A 48 2.54 13.69 -28.02
C ALA A 48 3.79 12.82 -28.16
N SER A 49 4.91 13.30 -27.60
CA SER A 49 6.12 12.49 -27.42
C SER A 49 5.96 11.57 -26.21
N LYS A 50 6.79 10.52 -26.13
CA LYS A 50 6.83 9.64 -24.96
C LYS A 50 7.13 10.43 -23.67
N LEU A 51 7.98 11.45 -23.76
CA LEU A 51 8.30 12.34 -22.65
C LEU A 51 7.07 13.09 -22.15
N ASP A 52 6.23 13.60 -23.05
CA ASP A 52 5.00 14.33 -22.68
C ASP A 52 4.04 13.42 -21.92
N VAL A 53 3.88 12.18 -22.40
CA VAL A 53 3.03 11.16 -21.77
C VAL A 53 3.53 10.82 -20.37
N VAL A 54 4.82 10.51 -20.22
CA VAL A 54 5.41 10.16 -18.92
C VAL A 54 5.34 11.33 -17.93
N SER A 55 5.64 12.54 -18.40
CA SER A 55 5.57 13.76 -17.57
C SER A 55 4.15 14.05 -17.11
N PHE A 56 3.17 13.85 -18.00
CA PHE A 56 1.76 13.96 -17.66
C PHE A 56 1.35 12.91 -16.62
N ILE A 57 1.74 11.64 -16.80
CA ILE A 57 1.41 10.57 -15.86
C ILE A 57 1.96 10.87 -14.46
N PHE A 58 3.20 11.32 -14.33
CA PHE A 58 3.74 11.67 -13.01
C PHE A 58 3.02 12.85 -12.35
N THR A 59 2.70 13.88 -13.14
CA THR A 59 1.98 15.06 -12.63
C THR A 59 0.56 14.69 -12.23
N TRP A 60 -0.13 13.91 -13.05
CA TRP A 60 -1.48 13.41 -12.79
C TRP A 60 -1.48 12.48 -11.57
N PHE A 61 -0.51 11.54 -11.49
CA PHE A 61 -0.41 10.62 -10.37
C PHE A 61 -0.23 11.38 -9.05
N LYS A 62 0.67 12.38 -9.00
CA LYS A 62 0.84 13.22 -7.81
C LYS A 62 -0.46 13.93 -7.40
N ALA A 63 -1.25 14.41 -8.35
CA ALA A 63 -2.50 15.12 -8.08
C ALA A 63 -3.66 14.19 -7.65
N ASN A 64 -3.62 12.91 -8.04
CA ASN A 64 -4.72 11.96 -7.85
C ASN A 64 -4.35 10.78 -6.93
N ILE A 65 -3.17 10.81 -6.30
CA ILE A 65 -2.74 9.74 -5.41
C ILE A 65 -3.62 9.69 -4.15
N THR A 66 -4.07 8.50 -3.80
CA THR A 66 -4.87 8.22 -2.60
C THR A 66 -4.08 7.36 -1.62
N ASP A 67 -4.52 7.30 -0.36
CA ASP A 67 -3.89 6.44 0.65
C ASP A 67 -3.92 4.96 0.25
N ASP A 68 -4.99 4.51 -0.42
CA ASP A 68 -5.09 3.14 -0.94
C ASP A 68 -4.03 2.85 -2.00
N LEU A 69 -3.81 3.77 -2.94
CA LEU A 69 -2.77 3.64 -3.96
C LEU A 69 -1.37 3.65 -3.35
N ILE A 70 -1.15 4.50 -2.33
CA ILE A 70 0.11 4.52 -1.57
C ILE A 70 0.33 3.18 -0.87
N HIS A 71 -0.71 2.62 -0.25
CA HIS A 71 -0.64 1.33 0.40
C HIS A 71 -0.30 0.21 -0.60
N GLN A 72 -0.99 0.16 -1.75
CA GLN A 72 -0.69 -0.80 -2.81
C GLN A 72 0.75 -0.67 -3.33
N LEU A 73 1.23 0.56 -3.55
CA LEU A 73 2.60 0.79 -3.98
C LEU A 73 3.61 0.30 -2.94
N ARG A 74 3.37 0.57 -1.64
CA ARG A 74 4.23 0.06 -0.56
C ARG A 74 4.27 -1.47 -0.55
N MET A 75 3.12 -2.12 -0.65
CA MET A 75 3.02 -3.59 -0.71
C MET A 75 3.76 -4.15 -1.92
N SER A 76 3.76 -3.46 -3.07
CA SER A 76 4.51 -3.91 -4.27
C SER A 76 6.04 -3.80 -4.12
N CYS A 77 6.52 -2.98 -3.17
CA CYS A 77 7.93 -2.69 -2.98
C CYS A 77 8.55 -3.45 -1.79
N THR A 78 7.78 -4.26 -1.07
CA THR A 78 8.24 -4.99 0.12
C THR A 78 7.76 -6.42 0.09
N ASP A 79 8.67 -7.37 0.33
CA ASP A 79 8.33 -8.76 0.57
C ASP A 79 8.04 -9.02 2.07
N GLU A 80 7.32 -10.11 2.35
CA GLU A 80 6.86 -10.43 3.70
C GLU A 80 8.01 -10.72 4.66
N LEU A 81 9.14 -11.24 4.19
CA LEU A 81 10.31 -11.52 5.03
C LEU A 81 10.97 -10.21 5.46
N THR A 82 11.18 -9.29 4.53
CA THR A 82 11.67 -7.94 4.84
C THR A 82 10.73 -7.20 5.81
N MET A 83 9.41 -7.38 5.66
CA MET A 83 8.44 -6.83 6.61
C MET A 83 8.62 -7.44 8.01
N LEU A 84 8.76 -8.76 8.10
CA LEU A 84 8.95 -9.47 9.37
C LEU A 84 10.28 -9.11 10.04
N GLU A 85 11.36 -8.99 9.28
CA GLU A 85 12.67 -8.53 9.77
C GLU A 85 12.58 -7.14 10.39
N ASN A 86 11.86 -6.23 9.74
CA ASN A 86 11.63 -4.89 10.27
C ASN A 86 10.83 -4.92 11.59
N VAL A 87 9.82 -5.79 11.68
CA VAL A 87 9.08 -5.99 12.93
C VAL A 87 9.98 -6.56 14.02
N LEU A 88 10.82 -7.55 13.71
CA LEU A 88 11.78 -8.13 14.65
C LEU A 88 12.78 -7.09 15.15
N LYS A 89 13.31 -6.25 14.26
CA LYS A 89 14.24 -5.16 14.61
C LYS A 89 13.59 -4.18 15.60
N LYS A 90 12.34 -3.78 15.35
CA LYS A 90 11.56 -2.93 16.26
C LYS A 90 11.24 -3.61 17.59
N ALA A 91 10.93 -4.90 17.57
CA ALA A 91 10.66 -5.65 18.79
C ALA A 91 11.93 -5.78 19.66
N LYS A 92 13.09 -5.99 19.04
CA LYS A 92 14.39 -6.02 19.75
C LYS A 92 14.73 -4.67 20.39
N SER A 93 14.44 -3.55 19.73
CA SER A 93 14.75 -2.22 20.28
C SER A 93 13.73 -1.76 21.33
N SER A 94 12.45 -2.07 21.16
CA SER A 94 11.38 -1.66 22.08
C SER A 94 11.12 -2.67 23.21
N GLY A 95 11.65 -3.89 23.10
CA GLY A 95 11.31 -5.01 23.99
C GLY A 95 9.89 -5.57 23.81
N ASN A 96 9.10 -5.02 22.88
CA ASN A 96 7.70 -5.37 22.70
C ASN A 96 7.44 -6.00 21.34
N LEU A 97 7.02 -7.27 21.35
CA LEU A 97 6.51 -7.96 20.17
C LEU A 97 4.98 -7.76 20.05
N PRO A 98 4.41 -7.53 18.85
CA PRO A 98 2.96 -7.49 18.64
C PRO A 98 2.24 -8.74 19.16
N PRO A 99 1.03 -8.62 19.75
CA PRO A 99 0.28 -9.74 20.32
C PRO A 99 0.00 -10.88 19.32
N GLU A 100 -0.24 -10.53 18.07
CA GLU A 100 -0.52 -11.46 16.98
C GLU A 100 0.72 -12.36 16.73
N LEU A 101 1.91 -11.74 16.70
CA LEU A 101 3.17 -12.47 16.53
C LEU A 101 3.54 -13.29 17.77
N ARG A 102 3.27 -12.80 18.98
CA ARG A 102 3.45 -13.62 20.21
C ARG A 102 2.60 -14.88 20.16
N SER A 103 1.34 -14.73 19.74
CA SER A 103 0.39 -15.84 19.64
C SER A 103 0.83 -16.84 18.56
N ALA A 104 1.23 -16.35 17.38
CA ALA A 104 1.73 -17.18 16.29
C ALA A 104 3.00 -17.95 16.68
N LEU A 105 3.98 -17.30 17.32
CA LEU A 105 5.19 -17.95 17.82
C LEU A 105 4.87 -18.99 18.91
N ALA A 106 3.96 -18.67 19.83
CA ALA A 106 3.56 -19.59 20.88
C ALA A 106 2.89 -20.85 20.32
N GLN A 107 2.05 -20.69 19.29
CA GLN A 107 1.48 -21.82 18.56
C GLN A 107 2.53 -22.64 17.83
N HIS A 108 3.45 -21.99 17.12
CA HIS A 108 4.47 -22.65 16.31
C HIS A 108 5.49 -23.45 17.14
N PHE A 109 5.97 -22.89 18.27
CA PHE A 109 7.03 -23.53 19.08
C PHE A 109 6.51 -24.35 20.25
N PHE A 110 5.33 -24.02 20.79
CA PHE A 110 4.79 -24.66 21.99
C PHE A 110 3.42 -25.32 21.77
N GLY A 111 2.97 -25.44 20.51
CA GLY A 111 1.78 -26.23 20.17
C GLY A 111 0.45 -25.64 20.63
N GLY A 112 0.39 -24.33 20.90
CA GLY A 112 -0.88 -23.63 21.17
C GLY A 112 -1.44 -23.79 22.58
N VAL A 113 -0.63 -24.25 23.54
CA VAL A 113 -1.01 -24.24 24.96
C VAL A 113 -0.92 -22.81 25.49
N THR A 114 -1.85 -21.96 25.08
CA THR A 114 -2.13 -20.74 25.85
C THR A 114 -2.55 -21.22 27.24
N PRO A 115 -1.89 -20.79 28.33
CA PRO A 115 -2.42 -21.05 29.65
C PRO A 115 -3.75 -20.32 29.69
N SER A 116 -4.84 -21.07 29.50
CA SER A 116 -6.17 -20.53 29.73
C SER A 116 -6.13 -19.97 31.15
N LEU A 117 -6.24 -18.65 31.26
CA LEU A 117 -6.53 -18.02 32.53
C LEU A 117 -7.84 -18.66 32.97
N LYS A 118 -7.74 -19.67 33.83
CA LYS A 118 -8.88 -20.39 34.38
C LYS A 118 -9.82 -19.32 34.91
N LYS A 119 -10.89 -19.03 34.18
CA LYS A 119 -11.97 -18.18 34.68
C LYS A 119 -12.44 -18.86 35.95
N ASN A 120 -12.12 -18.28 37.10
CA ASN A 120 -12.65 -18.71 38.37
C ASN A 120 -14.17 -18.79 38.21
N LYS A 121 -14.73 -20.00 38.24
CA LYS A 121 -16.16 -20.19 38.34
C LYS A 121 -16.59 -19.46 39.61
N LYS A 122 -17.34 -18.37 39.47
CA LYS A 122 -18.02 -17.75 40.62
C LYS A 122 -18.89 -18.85 41.24
N SER A 123 -18.62 -19.18 42.50
CA SER A 123 -19.46 -20.11 43.26
C SER A 123 -20.90 -19.61 43.23
N LEU A 124 -21.84 -20.48 42.90
CA LEU A 124 -23.26 -20.22 43.16
C LEU A 124 -23.39 -19.91 44.66
N LYS A 125 -24.03 -18.79 45.00
CA LYS A 125 -24.49 -18.55 46.37
C LYS A 125 -25.74 -19.42 46.59
N GLN A 126 -25.78 -20.16 47.69
CA GLN A 126 -26.90 -21.00 48.11
C GLN A 126 -28.04 -20.16 48.72
N ASP A 127 -28.51 -19.13 48.02
CA ASP A 127 -29.64 -18.35 48.51
C ASP A 127 -30.86 -18.60 47.62
N GLY A 128 -31.62 -19.64 48.02
CA GLY A 128 -33.07 -19.75 47.88
C GLY A 128 -33.64 -19.99 46.48
N ILE A 129 -34.25 -21.16 46.29
CA ILE A 129 -35.27 -21.34 45.24
C ILE A 129 -36.54 -20.65 45.74
N ILE A 130 -36.98 -19.59 45.06
CA ILE A 130 -38.29 -18.97 45.31
C ILE A 130 -39.28 -19.64 44.38
N ASP A 131 -39.99 -20.64 44.89
CA ASP A 131 -41.07 -21.32 44.19
C ASP A 131 -42.40 -20.64 44.54
N THR A 132 -42.91 -19.78 43.66
CA THR A 132 -44.24 -19.18 43.80
C THR A 132 -45.25 -19.98 42.99
N ASN A 133 -45.87 -20.96 43.63
CA ASN A 133 -47.04 -21.66 43.12
C ASN A 133 -48.27 -20.75 43.35
N LYS A 134 -48.76 -20.10 42.28
CA LYS A 134 -50.02 -19.33 42.33
C LYS A 134 -51.20 -20.29 42.17
N GLU A 135 -51.75 -20.75 43.29
CA GLU A 135 -53.15 -21.18 43.31
C GLU A 135 -54.02 -19.96 43.00
N SER A 136 -54.75 -20.04 41.89
CA SER A 136 -55.81 -19.09 41.57
C SER A 136 -57.11 -19.85 41.68
N GLU A 137 -57.79 -19.68 42.83
CA GLU A 137 -59.22 -19.93 42.96
C GLU A 137 -59.97 -19.10 41.91
N ALA A 138 -60.86 -19.74 41.16
CA ALA A 138 -61.87 -19.06 40.38
C ALA A 138 -63.21 -19.80 40.58
N ALA A 139 -64.03 -19.17 41.43
CA ALA A 139 -65.49 -19.04 41.42
C ALA A 139 -66.37 -20.21 40.96
#